data_AF-A0A956CT27-F1
#
_entry.id   AF-A0A956CT27-F1
#
_cell.length_a   1.000
_cell.length_b   1.000
_cell.length_c   1.000
_cell.angle_alpha   90.00
_cell.angle_beta   90.00
_cell.angle_gamma   90.00
#
_symmetry.space_group_name_H-M   'P 1'
#
loop_
_entity.id
_entity.type
_entity.pdbx_description
1 polymer ?
#
loop_
_entity_poly.entity_id
_entity_poly.type
_entity_poly.pdbx_seq_one_letter_code
_entity_poly.pdbx_strand_id
1 'polypeptide(L)'
;MGDEGYRALLRRVALGLPLIAGPLVSNGCLLAPCPDPARETVVVTEMPDGGGTDCWAACPPSYAGKELVGCRADDAGVRWSCDYEVICYGGRRPEEPARGWLRGPDDEAARWLLHLAAAEAASVPAFYALADALHAHGAPPSLIDRACAAADDEVRHTQLVLRLAGFGELRIRVPRAETPSLEDLAQRNAIEGCVREAYASLEAAWQSEHATSAATRQVFATIARDEASHALLSHSIDLWIREKVDEAVTREARAEAKAELLATFESRPRPEGLGLPDPSQARALLALAA
;
A
#
# COMPACT_ATOMS: atom_id res chain seq x y z
N MET A 1 17.35 -11.99 8.61
CA MET A 1 17.58 -13.24 7.85
C MET A 1 18.49 -12.88 6.68
N GLY A 2 19.19 -13.78 5.99
CA GLY A 2 19.89 -13.38 4.75
C GLY A 2 18.88 -13.18 3.61
N ASP A 3 19.22 -12.38 2.60
CA ASP A 3 18.38 -12.12 1.40
C ASP A 3 17.90 -13.42 0.70
N GLU A 4 18.69 -14.50 0.78
CA GLU A 4 18.31 -15.82 0.27
C GLU A 4 17.26 -16.55 1.14
N GLY A 5 17.37 -16.45 2.46
CA GLY A 5 16.39 -17.04 3.40
C GLY A 5 15.03 -16.33 3.30
N TYR A 6 15.05 -15.02 3.08
CA TYR A 6 13.85 -14.23 2.87
C TYR A 6 13.13 -14.62 1.57
N ARG A 7 13.86 -14.72 0.45
CA ARG A 7 13.29 -15.18 -0.82
C ARG A 7 12.72 -16.60 -0.74
N ALA A 8 13.35 -17.48 0.05
CA ALA A 8 12.81 -18.81 0.32
C ALA A 8 11.47 -18.73 1.08
N LEU A 9 11.34 -17.83 2.05
CA LEU A 9 10.08 -17.59 2.75
C LEU A 9 8.99 -17.07 1.80
N LEU A 10 9.26 -16.05 1.00
CA LEU A 10 8.31 -15.55 0.00
C LEU A 10 7.88 -16.63 -0.99
N ARG A 11 8.82 -17.45 -1.48
CA ARG A 11 8.48 -18.59 -2.35
C ARG A 11 7.56 -19.58 -1.66
N ARG A 12 7.73 -19.84 -0.36
CA ARG A 12 6.82 -20.70 0.40
C ARG A 12 5.42 -20.08 0.49
N VAL A 13 5.33 -18.78 0.78
CA VAL A 13 4.06 -18.06 0.81
C VAL A 13 3.39 -18.10 -0.56
N ALA A 14 4.11 -17.81 -1.64
CA ALA A 14 3.61 -17.89 -3.02
C ALA A 14 3.09 -19.29 -3.39
N LEU A 15 3.70 -20.34 -2.84
CA LEU A 15 3.27 -21.74 -3.00
C LEU A 15 2.13 -22.16 -2.05
N GLY A 16 1.65 -21.26 -1.18
CA GLY A 16 0.59 -21.53 -0.22
C GLY A 16 1.01 -22.40 0.98
N LEU A 17 2.30 -22.41 1.33
CA LEU A 17 2.82 -23.14 2.48
C LEU A 17 2.73 -22.27 3.76
N PRO A 18 2.41 -22.86 4.92
CA PRO A 18 2.23 -22.11 6.18
C PRO A 18 3.53 -21.45 6.67
N LEU A 19 3.37 -20.33 7.39
CA LEU A 19 4.45 -19.65 8.10
C LEU A 19 4.89 -20.51 9.29
N ILE A 20 6.18 -20.85 9.37
CA ILE A 20 6.73 -21.54 10.56
C ILE A 20 7.47 -20.49 11.39
N ALA A 21 6.87 -19.98 12.46
CA ALA A 21 7.48 -19.00 13.35
C ALA A 21 7.94 -19.64 14.68
N GLY A 22 9.20 -19.42 15.06
CA GLY A 22 9.74 -19.66 16.40
C GLY A 22 9.75 -18.38 17.26
N PRO A 23 9.95 -18.46 18.59
CA PRO A 23 9.69 -17.34 19.51
C PRO A 23 10.85 -16.33 19.51
N LEU A 24 10.55 -15.02 19.45
CA LEU A 24 11.56 -13.95 19.48
C LEU A 24 11.11 -12.71 20.27
N VAL A 25 12.10 -12.10 20.95
CA VAL A 25 12.00 -11.09 22.01
C VAL A 25 12.28 -9.67 21.46
N SER A 26 11.66 -8.66 22.09
CA SER A 26 11.63 -7.23 21.70
C SER A 26 12.78 -6.36 22.26
N ASN A 27 13.02 -5.19 21.63
CA ASN A 27 13.45 -3.97 22.34
C ASN A 27 13.25 -2.64 21.53
N GLY A 28 12.65 -1.63 22.17
CA GLY A 28 13.10 -0.21 22.20
C GLY A 28 12.62 0.82 21.16
N CYS A 29 12.10 1.97 21.62
CA CYS A 29 11.38 3.04 20.88
C CYS A 29 12.21 4.31 20.57
N LEU A 30 11.71 5.17 19.64
CA LEU A 30 11.29 6.59 19.84
C LEU A 30 10.97 7.36 18.51
N LEU A 31 9.73 7.90 18.41
CA LEU A 31 9.18 9.14 17.74
C LEU A 31 9.48 9.42 16.22
N ALA A 32 8.60 9.81 15.28
CA ALA A 32 7.15 10.11 15.09
C ALA A 32 6.91 10.38 13.56
N PRO A 33 5.69 10.60 13.03
CA PRO A 33 4.45 9.82 13.09
C PRO A 33 4.10 9.15 11.73
N CYS A 34 3.48 7.98 11.76
CA CYS A 34 2.22 7.85 11.01
C CYS A 34 1.18 8.46 11.95
N PRO A 35 0.44 9.51 11.56
CA PRO A 35 -0.56 10.04 12.47
C PRO A 35 -1.57 8.92 12.73
N ASP A 36 -2.15 8.93 13.93
CA ASP A 36 -3.54 8.48 14.12
C ASP A 36 -4.33 8.81 12.83
N PRO A 37 -5.18 7.93 12.24
CA PRO A 37 -6.04 8.30 11.12
C PRO A 37 -6.96 9.47 11.54
N ALA A 38 -6.39 10.65 11.55
CA ALA A 38 -6.99 11.89 11.95
C ALA A 38 -7.55 12.45 10.66
N ARG A 39 -8.79 12.04 10.38
CA ARG A 39 -9.62 12.74 9.43
C ARG A 39 -9.64 14.21 9.81
N GLU A 40 -9.01 15.00 8.97
CA GLU A 40 -8.97 16.43 9.13
C GLU A 40 -9.83 17.04 8.05
N THR A 41 -10.88 17.72 8.49
CA THR A 41 -11.75 18.47 7.60
C THR A 41 -11.27 19.92 7.58
N VAL A 42 -10.63 20.32 6.49
CA VAL A 42 -10.20 21.70 6.27
C VAL A 42 -11.30 22.43 5.51
N VAL A 43 -11.70 23.59 6.00
CA VAL A 43 -12.65 24.46 5.31
C VAL A 43 -11.89 25.49 4.48
N VAL A 44 -12.04 25.45 3.16
CA VAL A 44 -11.45 26.40 2.21
C VAL A 44 -12.52 27.41 1.81
N THR A 45 -12.24 28.70 2.02
CA THR A 45 -13.18 29.81 1.74
C THR A 45 -12.69 30.78 0.66
N GLU A 46 -11.39 30.81 0.33
CA GLU A 46 -10.82 31.69 -0.71
C GLU A 46 -9.60 31.03 -1.38
N MET A 47 -9.54 31.06 -2.71
CA MET A 47 -8.39 30.62 -3.53
C MET A 47 -8.02 31.73 -4.53
N PRO A 48 -6.77 31.79 -5.02
CA PRO A 48 -6.29 32.84 -5.92
C PRO A 48 -7.06 32.94 -7.25
N ASP A 49 -7.70 31.86 -7.67
CA ASP A 49 -8.31 31.71 -9.00
C ASP A 49 -9.80 31.38 -8.83
N GLY A 50 -10.66 32.41 -8.97
CA GLY A 50 -12.08 32.41 -8.67
C GLY A 50 -12.86 31.11 -8.96
N GLY A 51 -13.39 30.53 -7.88
CA GLY A 51 -14.45 29.51 -7.75
C GLY A 51 -14.95 28.79 -8.99
N GLY A 52 -14.47 27.56 -9.18
CA GLY A 52 -15.19 26.52 -9.93
C GLY A 52 -16.08 25.69 -9.00
N THR A 53 -17.16 25.10 -9.53
CA THR A 53 -18.03 24.17 -8.77
C THR A 53 -17.39 22.80 -8.52
N ASP A 54 -16.23 22.53 -9.12
CA ASP A 54 -15.47 21.30 -8.88
C ASP A 54 -14.61 21.45 -7.62
N CYS A 55 -15.12 20.92 -6.53
CA CYS A 55 -14.47 21.05 -5.26
C CYS A 55 -13.17 20.23 -5.15
N TRP A 56 -12.94 19.24 -6.03
CA TRP A 56 -11.67 18.53 -6.13
C TRP A 56 -10.56 19.37 -6.78
N ALA A 57 -10.94 20.37 -7.58
CA ALA A 57 -10.00 21.37 -8.09
C ALA A 57 -9.71 22.45 -7.05
N ALA A 58 -10.67 22.73 -6.16
CA ALA A 58 -10.54 23.74 -5.11
C ALA A 58 -9.80 23.23 -3.86
N CYS A 59 -9.93 21.96 -3.51
CA CYS A 59 -9.18 21.34 -2.43
C CYS A 59 -7.76 20.99 -2.87
N PRO A 60 -6.72 21.39 -2.12
CA PRO A 60 -5.36 20.88 -2.31
C PRO A 60 -5.33 19.35 -2.40
N PRO A 61 -4.53 18.74 -3.29
CA PRO A 61 -4.43 17.28 -3.40
C PRO A 61 -3.79 16.64 -2.16
N SER A 62 -3.04 17.43 -1.40
CA SER A 62 -2.48 17.05 -0.10
C SER A 62 -2.51 18.23 0.87
N TYR A 63 -2.65 17.93 2.16
CA TYR A 63 -2.58 18.92 3.23
C TYR A 63 -1.88 18.30 4.44
N ALA A 64 -0.81 18.96 4.91
CA ALA A 64 -0.04 18.52 6.09
C ALA A 64 0.39 17.03 6.05
N GLY A 65 0.82 16.55 4.87
CA GLY A 65 1.26 15.15 4.68
C GLY A 65 0.13 14.11 4.61
N LYS A 66 -1.12 14.56 4.50
CA LYS A 66 -2.32 13.72 4.32
C LYS A 66 -2.87 13.89 2.92
N GLU A 67 -3.47 12.84 2.38
CA GLU A 67 -4.04 12.85 1.03
C GLU A 67 -5.50 13.29 1.07
N LEU A 68 -5.94 14.03 0.06
CA LEU A 68 -7.34 14.43 -0.09
C LEU A 68 -8.20 13.20 -0.38
N VAL A 69 -9.01 12.79 0.58
CA VAL A 69 -9.92 11.63 0.48
C VAL A 69 -11.39 12.02 0.36
N GLY A 70 -11.69 13.31 0.45
CA GLY A 70 -13.06 13.79 0.32
C GLY A 70 -13.15 15.29 0.14
N CYS A 71 -14.26 15.71 -0.45
CA CYS A 71 -14.60 17.12 -0.55
C CYS A 71 -16.11 17.33 -0.58
N ARG A 72 -16.61 18.37 0.08
CA ARG A 72 -18.00 18.85 0.03
C ARG A 72 -18.02 20.35 -0.29
N ALA A 73 -18.77 20.76 -1.30
CA ALA A 73 -19.12 22.17 -1.49
C ALA A 73 -20.38 22.50 -0.68
N ASP A 74 -20.48 23.74 -0.17
CA ASP A 74 -21.77 24.27 0.26
C ASP A 74 -22.68 24.57 -0.95
N ASP A 75 -23.99 24.68 -0.72
CA ASP A 75 -24.99 24.88 -1.78
C ASP A 75 -24.76 26.17 -2.60
N ALA A 76 -23.93 27.09 -2.11
CA ALA A 76 -23.56 28.32 -2.77
C ALA A 76 -22.25 28.22 -3.58
N GLY A 77 -21.46 27.15 -3.43
CA GLY A 77 -20.15 26.99 -4.07
C GLY A 77 -19.10 27.99 -3.58
N VAL A 78 -19.28 28.52 -2.37
CA VAL A 78 -18.43 29.56 -1.75
C VAL A 78 -17.52 28.97 -0.67
N ARG A 79 -17.89 27.80 -0.13
CA ARG A 79 -17.13 27.09 0.89
C ARG A 79 -16.95 25.64 0.50
N TRP A 80 -15.73 25.15 0.58
CA TRP A 80 -15.41 23.75 0.43
C TRP A 80 -14.90 23.16 1.73
N SER A 81 -15.31 21.94 2.03
CA SER A 81 -14.89 21.14 3.16
C SER A 81 -14.11 19.96 2.60
N CYS A 82 -12.80 20.01 2.73
CA CYS A 82 -11.84 19.05 2.23
C CYS A 82 -11.49 18.07 3.35
N ASP A 83 -11.77 16.79 3.17
CA ASP A 83 -11.44 15.73 4.12
C ASP A 83 -10.10 15.09 3.70
N TYR A 84 -9.12 15.11 4.60
CA TYR A 84 -7.81 14.51 4.37
C TYR A 84 -7.57 13.32 5.30
N GLU A 85 -6.99 12.25 4.77
CA GLU A 85 -6.66 11.04 5.51
C GLU A 85 -5.31 10.47 5.03
N VAL A 86 -4.67 9.69 5.90
CA VAL A 86 -3.47 8.95 5.54
C VAL A 86 -3.89 7.52 5.17
N ILE A 87 -3.69 7.14 3.91
CA ILE A 87 -3.95 5.78 3.44
C ILE A 87 -2.69 4.93 3.68
N CYS A 88 -2.73 4.07 4.70
CA CYS A 88 -1.60 3.21 5.10
C CYS A 88 -2.00 1.73 5.17
N TYR A 89 -2.56 1.16 4.09
CA TYR A 89 -2.98 -0.23 4.10
C TYR A 89 -2.60 -0.94 2.80
N GLY A 90 -1.43 -1.60 2.76
CA GLY A 90 -1.05 -2.56 1.70
C GLY A 90 -0.80 -1.95 0.31
N GLY A 91 -0.30 -2.80 -0.60
CA GLY A 91 -0.12 -2.52 -2.03
C GLY A 91 0.99 -1.54 -2.41
N ARG A 92 1.51 -1.66 -3.65
CA ARG A 92 2.38 -0.66 -4.27
C ARG A 92 1.61 0.64 -4.46
N ARG A 93 2.05 1.71 -3.78
CA ARG A 93 1.40 3.02 -3.93
C ARG A 93 1.69 3.65 -5.30
N PRO A 94 0.71 4.36 -5.89
CA PRO A 94 0.95 5.15 -7.08
C PRO A 94 1.88 6.34 -6.78
N GLU A 95 2.48 6.88 -7.83
CA GLU A 95 3.35 8.06 -7.70
C GLU A 95 2.55 9.30 -7.31
N GLU A 96 1.37 9.45 -7.92
CA GLU A 96 0.44 10.53 -7.68
C GLU A 96 -0.69 10.03 -6.78
N PRO A 97 -1.11 10.81 -5.76
CA PRO A 97 -2.18 10.43 -4.85
C PRO A 97 -3.46 10.02 -5.56
N ALA A 98 -4.04 8.92 -5.12
CA ALA A 98 -5.36 8.49 -5.58
C ALA A 98 -6.44 9.47 -5.10
N ARG A 99 -7.42 9.77 -5.94
CA ARG A 99 -8.57 10.62 -5.62
C ARG A 99 -9.87 9.82 -5.67
N GLY A 100 -10.75 9.99 -4.70
CA GLY A 100 -12.04 9.30 -4.65
C GLY A 100 -12.77 9.49 -3.34
N TRP A 101 -14.06 9.19 -3.31
CA TRP A 101 -14.89 9.28 -2.11
C TRP A 101 -15.07 7.92 -1.46
N LEU A 102 -14.86 7.86 -0.16
CA LEU A 102 -15.26 6.73 0.68
C LEU A 102 -16.10 7.25 1.86
N ARG A 103 -17.43 7.25 1.75
CA ARG A 103 -18.23 7.20 2.98
C ARG A 103 -18.10 5.80 3.54
N GLY A 104 -17.11 5.69 4.42
CA GLY A 104 -16.85 4.46 5.13
C GLY A 104 -18.08 4.05 5.95
N PRO A 105 -18.32 2.75 6.09
CA PRO A 105 -19.33 2.23 7.00
C PRO A 105 -18.99 2.65 8.45
N ASP A 106 -19.97 2.62 9.35
CA ASP A 106 -19.74 2.89 10.78
C ASP A 106 -18.95 1.75 11.45
N ASP A 107 -19.03 0.54 10.90
CA ASP A 107 -18.25 -0.62 11.30
C ASP A 107 -16.76 -0.44 10.99
N GLU A 108 -15.91 -0.66 11.99
CA GLU A 108 -14.47 -0.43 11.90
C GLU A 108 -13.77 -1.43 10.96
N ALA A 109 -14.19 -2.70 10.98
CA ALA A 109 -13.61 -3.74 10.13
C ALA A 109 -13.95 -3.51 8.66
N ALA A 110 -15.22 -3.20 8.36
CA ALA A 110 -15.66 -2.88 7.01
C ALA A 110 -15.00 -1.59 6.49
N ARG A 111 -14.75 -0.59 7.35
CA ARG A 111 -14.00 0.62 6.97
C ARG A 111 -12.55 0.32 6.65
N TRP A 112 -11.89 -0.49 7.48
CA TRP A 112 -10.51 -0.93 7.25
C TRP A 112 -10.40 -1.68 5.91
N LEU A 113 -11.33 -2.62 5.66
CA LEU A 113 -11.37 -3.38 4.40
C LEU A 113 -11.62 -2.46 3.20
N LEU A 114 -12.49 -1.45 3.35
CA LEU A 114 -12.72 -0.48 2.29
C LEU A 114 -11.47 0.35 1.98
N HIS A 115 -10.66 0.70 2.98
CA HIS A 115 -9.37 1.37 2.76
C HIS A 115 -8.34 0.45 2.10
N LEU A 116 -8.27 -0.83 2.50
CA LEU A 116 -7.44 -1.82 1.81
C LEU A 116 -7.86 -1.94 0.34
N ALA A 117 -9.15 -2.11 0.05
CA ALA A 117 -9.64 -2.18 -1.32
C ALA A 117 -9.30 -0.94 -2.16
N ALA A 118 -9.25 0.24 -1.54
CA ALA A 118 -8.83 1.46 -2.21
C ALA A 118 -7.33 1.50 -2.50
N ALA A 119 -6.50 0.95 -1.60
CA ALA A 119 -5.09 0.77 -1.85
C ALA A 119 -4.84 -0.21 -3.00
N GLU A 120 -5.45 -1.41 -2.99
CA GLU A 120 -5.32 -2.39 -4.09
C GLU A 120 -5.74 -1.76 -5.43
N ALA A 121 -6.87 -1.05 -5.44
CA ALA A 121 -7.33 -0.39 -6.66
C ALA A 121 -6.33 0.66 -7.16
N ALA A 122 -5.64 1.35 -6.25
CA ALA A 122 -4.65 2.37 -6.57
C ALA A 122 -3.33 1.75 -7.04
N SER A 123 -3.05 0.52 -6.62
CA SER A 123 -1.91 -0.26 -7.07
C SER A 123 -2.02 -0.71 -8.53
N VAL A 124 -3.23 -0.90 -9.07
CA VAL A 124 -3.46 -1.21 -10.49
C VAL A 124 -2.72 -0.23 -11.43
N PRO A 125 -3.00 1.08 -11.43
CA PRO A 125 -2.26 2.03 -12.26
C PRO A 125 -0.79 2.19 -11.83
N ALA A 126 -0.42 1.90 -10.57
CA ALA A 126 0.97 1.93 -10.11
C ALA A 126 1.81 0.80 -10.75
N PHE A 127 1.23 -0.38 -10.95
CA PHE A 127 1.86 -1.49 -11.66
C PHE A 127 1.94 -1.25 -13.18
N TYR A 128 0.92 -0.63 -13.78
CA TYR A 128 1.02 -0.20 -15.19
C TYR A 128 2.12 0.87 -15.38
N ALA A 129 2.21 1.85 -14.48
CA ALA A 129 3.29 2.84 -14.52
C ALA A 129 4.68 2.19 -14.33
N LEU A 130 4.78 1.16 -13.46
CA LEU A 130 5.99 0.35 -13.33
C LEU A 130 6.33 -0.38 -14.64
N ALA A 131 5.36 -0.99 -15.31
CA ALA A 131 5.56 -1.67 -16.60
C ALA A 131 6.07 -0.70 -17.68
N ASP A 132 5.45 0.49 -17.79
CA ASP A 132 5.87 1.56 -18.69
C ASP A 132 7.31 2.02 -18.40
N ALA A 133 7.66 2.22 -17.12
CA ALA A 133 9.00 2.62 -16.70
C ALA A 133 10.04 1.54 -16.99
N LEU A 134 9.74 0.27 -16.70
CA LEU A 134 10.59 -0.87 -17.04
C LEU A 134 10.84 -0.96 -18.54
N HIS A 135 9.80 -0.77 -19.35
CA HIS A 135 9.92 -0.73 -20.80
C HIS A 135 10.84 0.42 -21.26
N ALA A 136 10.61 1.64 -20.76
CA ALA A 136 11.38 2.82 -21.14
C ALA A 136 12.88 2.70 -20.82
N HIS A 137 13.22 2.00 -19.73
CA HIS A 137 14.61 1.77 -19.30
C HIS A 137 15.22 0.46 -19.86
N GLY A 138 14.53 -0.24 -20.75
CA GLY A 138 15.05 -1.44 -21.43
C GLY A 138 15.14 -2.68 -20.54
N ALA A 139 14.19 -2.85 -19.61
CA ALA A 139 14.10 -4.06 -18.80
C ALA A 139 13.76 -5.31 -19.65
N PRO A 140 14.14 -6.51 -19.20
CA PRO A 140 13.71 -7.75 -19.83
C PRO A 140 12.17 -7.83 -19.96
N PRO A 141 11.62 -8.31 -21.10
CA PRO A 141 10.18 -8.41 -21.30
C PRO A 141 9.44 -9.16 -20.19
N SER A 142 10.07 -10.19 -19.62
CA SER A 142 9.50 -10.96 -18.51
C SER A 142 9.24 -10.14 -17.23
N LEU A 143 9.96 -9.04 -17.00
CA LEU A 143 9.68 -8.16 -15.85
C LEU A 143 8.47 -7.26 -16.14
N ILE A 144 8.31 -6.82 -17.39
CA ILE A 144 7.18 -6.01 -17.84
C ILE A 144 5.90 -6.86 -17.78
N ASP A 145 5.92 -8.08 -18.32
CA ASP A 145 4.78 -9.00 -18.32
C ASP A 145 4.31 -9.32 -16.89
N ARG A 146 5.26 -9.51 -15.96
CA ARG A 146 4.95 -9.75 -14.54
C ARG A 146 4.37 -8.53 -13.85
N ALA A 147 4.78 -7.31 -14.22
CA ALA A 147 4.18 -6.08 -13.69
C ALA A 147 2.73 -5.91 -14.18
N CYS A 148 2.46 -6.21 -15.46
CA CYS A 148 1.09 -6.23 -15.99
C CYS A 148 0.23 -7.29 -15.28
N ALA A 149 0.77 -8.50 -15.07
CA ALA A 149 0.06 -9.54 -14.33
C ALA A 149 -0.25 -9.15 -12.89
N ALA A 150 0.67 -8.44 -12.21
CA ALA A 150 0.41 -7.89 -10.87
C ALA A 150 -0.74 -6.88 -10.88
N ALA A 151 -0.85 -6.02 -11.91
CA ALA A 151 -1.98 -5.11 -12.06
C ALA A 151 -3.33 -5.86 -12.18
N ASP A 152 -3.35 -7.01 -12.87
CA ASP A 152 -4.56 -7.86 -12.97
C ASP A 152 -4.90 -8.52 -11.63
N ASP A 153 -3.89 -8.93 -10.85
CA ASP A 153 -4.09 -9.41 -9.48
C ASP A 153 -4.73 -8.34 -8.60
N GLU A 154 -4.30 -7.08 -8.72
CA GLU A 154 -4.86 -5.99 -7.92
C GLU A 154 -6.32 -5.64 -8.23
N VAL A 155 -6.73 -5.79 -9.49
CA VAL A 155 -8.16 -5.71 -9.85
C VAL A 155 -8.95 -6.79 -9.11
N ARG A 156 -8.40 -8.00 -9.03
CA ARG A 156 -9.02 -9.13 -8.32
C ARG A 156 -8.99 -8.93 -6.80
N HIS A 157 -7.89 -8.44 -6.23
CA HIS A 157 -7.76 -8.12 -4.80
C HIS A 157 -8.80 -7.07 -4.38
N THR A 158 -8.87 -5.96 -5.11
CA THR A 158 -9.89 -4.92 -4.93
C THR A 158 -11.29 -5.54 -4.82
N GLN A 159 -11.67 -6.37 -5.78
CA GLN A 159 -13.00 -6.99 -5.82
C GLN A 159 -13.24 -7.97 -4.65
N LEU A 160 -12.23 -8.74 -4.26
CA LEU A 160 -12.32 -9.66 -3.13
C LEU A 160 -12.53 -8.90 -1.82
N VAL A 161 -11.73 -7.86 -1.60
CA VAL A 161 -11.78 -7.06 -0.37
C VAL A 161 -13.06 -6.23 -0.29
N LEU A 162 -13.54 -5.65 -1.40
CA LEU A 162 -14.84 -4.95 -1.44
C LEU A 162 -16.00 -5.87 -1.03
N ARG A 163 -16.00 -7.12 -1.50
CA ARG A 163 -17.02 -8.09 -1.09
C ARG A 163 -16.98 -8.38 0.41
N LEU A 164 -15.78 -8.48 1.01
CA LEU A 164 -15.65 -8.61 2.46
C LEU A 164 -16.16 -7.37 3.21
N ALA A 165 -15.90 -6.18 2.66
CA ALA A 165 -16.39 -4.93 3.22
C ALA A 165 -17.91 -4.72 3.06
N GLY A 166 -18.59 -5.57 2.26
CA GLY A 166 -20.02 -5.43 1.95
C GLY A 166 -20.34 -4.39 0.86
N PHE A 167 -19.36 -4.03 0.03
CA PHE A 167 -19.49 -3.04 -1.05
C PHE A 167 -19.46 -3.71 -2.43
N GLY A 168 -20.19 -3.12 -3.37
CA GLY A 168 -20.30 -3.64 -4.75
C GLY A 168 -19.29 -3.03 -5.73
N GLU A 169 -19.03 -1.73 -5.63
CA GLU A 169 -18.11 -1.02 -6.52
C GLU A 169 -17.31 0.02 -5.73
N LEU A 170 -16.08 0.25 -6.20
CA LEU A 170 -15.23 1.33 -5.78
C LEU A 170 -14.73 2.09 -7.01
N ARG A 171 -14.74 3.42 -6.95
CA ARG A 171 -14.18 4.27 -8.00
C ARG A 171 -13.13 5.17 -7.41
N ILE A 172 -11.90 4.91 -7.80
CA ILE A 172 -10.76 5.78 -7.52
C ILE A 172 -10.15 6.23 -8.83
N ARG A 173 -9.53 7.40 -8.82
CA ARG A 173 -8.80 7.94 -9.95
C ARG A 173 -7.36 8.21 -9.52
N VAL A 174 -6.42 7.54 -10.17
CA VAL A 174 -4.99 7.82 -10.02
C VAL A 174 -4.55 8.63 -11.24
N PRO A 175 -3.97 9.82 -11.05
CA PRO A 175 -3.38 10.58 -12.15
C PRO A 175 -2.26 9.78 -12.83
N ARG A 176 -2.08 10.01 -14.14
CA ARG A 176 -0.95 9.41 -14.84
C ARG A 176 0.34 10.07 -14.36
N ALA A 177 1.28 9.27 -13.91
CA ALA A 177 2.62 9.72 -13.57
C ALA A 177 3.53 9.85 -14.79
N GLU A 178 4.53 10.72 -14.71
CA GLU A 178 5.61 10.78 -15.69
C GLU A 178 6.52 9.55 -15.54
N THR A 179 7.28 9.22 -16.59
CA THR A 179 8.24 8.12 -16.50
C THR A 179 9.41 8.54 -15.61
N PRO A 180 9.67 7.84 -14.48
CA PRO A 180 10.72 8.22 -13.54
C PRO A 180 12.12 8.00 -14.12
N SER A 181 13.13 8.66 -13.52
CA SER A 181 14.52 8.29 -13.76
C SER A 181 14.81 6.86 -13.29
N LEU A 182 15.92 6.26 -13.73
CA LEU A 182 16.28 4.90 -13.29
C LEU A 182 16.60 4.86 -11.79
N GLU A 183 17.18 5.93 -11.24
CA GLU A 183 17.46 6.06 -9.80
C GLU A 183 16.17 6.17 -8.99
N ASP A 184 15.21 7.01 -9.42
CA ASP A 184 13.90 7.12 -8.78
C ASP A 184 13.13 5.80 -8.85
N LEU A 185 13.18 5.10 -9.99
CA LEU A 185 12.59 3.78 -10.15
C LEU A 185 13.21 2.78 -9.17
N ALA A 186 14.53 2.80 -9.00
CA ALA A 186 15.24 1.95 -8.05
C ALA A 186 14.80 2.21 -6.61
N GLN A 187 14.77 3.49 -6.22
CA GLN A 187 14.36 3.94 -4.89
C GLN A 187 12.92 3.50 -4.58
N ARG A 188 12.00 3.75 -5.51
CA ARG A 188 10.58 3.38 -5.35
C ARG A 188 10.36 1.88 -5.33
N ASN A 189 11.06 1.12 -6.18
CA ASN A 189 11.01 -0.34 -6.14
C ASN A 189 11.52 -0.88 -4.80
N ALA A 190 12.56 -0.26 -4.24
CA ALA A 190 13.12 -0.63 -2.96
C ALA A 190 12.16 -0.36 -1.78
N ILE A 191 11.40 0.74 -1.83
CA ILE A 191 10.39 1.11 -0.81
C ILE A 191 9.12 0.28 -0.96
N GLU A 192 8.43 0.43 -2.10
CA GLU A 192 7.09 -0.11 -2.28
C GLU A 192 7.17 -1.63 -2.48
N GLY A 193 8.04 -2.07 -3.38
CA GLY A 193 8.14 -3.48 -3.76
C GLY A 193 8.89 -4.35 -2.76
N CYS A 194 10.15 -4.03 -2.50
CA CYS A 194 11.03 -4.87 -1.69
C CYS A 194 10.71 -4.81 -0.18
N VAL A 195 10.01 -3.79 0.30
CA VAL A 195 9.68 -3.65 1.73
C VAL A 195 8.17 -3.73 1.99
N ARG A 196 7.33 -3.01 1.23
CA ARG A 196 5.90 -2.95 1.54
C ARG A 196 5.09 -4.11 0.97
N GLU A 197 5.23 -4.50 -0.30
CA GLU A 197 4.58 -5.73 -0.83
C GLU A 197 5.07 -6.97 -0.08
N ALA A 198 6.37 -6.97 0.18
CA ALA A 198 7.06 -7.88 1.05
C ALA A 198 6.35 -8.06 2.42
N TYR A 199 6.13 -6.96 3.14
CA TYR A 199 5.43 -6.99 4.42
C TYR A 199 3.94 -7.32 4.28
N ALA A 200 3.25 -6.77 3.26
CA ALA A 200 1.85 -7.02 2.97
C ALA A 200 1.58 -8.51 2.73
N SER A 201 2.46 -9.21 2.01
CA SER A 201 2.37 -10.66 1.81
C SER A 201 2.41 -11.45 3.11
N LEU A 202 3.27 -11.05 4.07
CA LEU A 202 3.42 -11.70 5.36
C LEU A 202 2.24 -11.38 6.29
N GLU A 203 1.76 -10.14 6.26
CA GLU A 203 0.56 -9.73 7.01
C GLU A 203 -0.70 -10.43 6.47
N ALA A 204 -0.85 -10.54 5.15
CA ALA A 204 -1.95 -11.29 4.54
C ALA A 204 -1.84 -12.79 4.89
N ALA A 205 -0.64 -13.37 4.86
CA ALA A 205 -0.44 -14.76 5.29
C ALA A 205 -0.83 -14.95 6.77
N TRP A 206 -0.47 -14.01 7.64
CA TRP A 206 -0.89 -14.01 9.03
C TRP A 206 -2.41 -13.93 9.19
N GLN A 207 -3.08 -12.98 8.51
CA GLN A 207 -4.54 -12.83 8.54
C GLN A 207 -5.25 -14.07 7.98
N SER A 208 -4.64 -14.76 7.02
CA SER A 208 -5.17 -16.01 6.46
C SER A 208 -5.28 -17.15 7.49
N GLU A 209 -4.54 -17.06 8.58
CA GLU A 209 -4.56 -18.04 9.68
C GLU A 209 -5.36 -17.52 10.89
N HIS A 210 -5.33 -16.21 11.14
CA HIS A 210 -5.81 -15.61 12.39
C HIS A 210 -7.14 -14.86 12.30
N ALA A 211 -7.66 -14.57 11.09
CA ALA A 211 -8.96 -13.92 10.97
C ALA A 211 -10.09 -14.83 11.48
N THR A 212 -11.14 -14.25 12.07
CA THR A 212 -12.23 -15.02 12.71
C THR A 212 -13.03 -15.82 11.69
N SER A 213 -13.39 -15.20 10.56
CA SER A 213 -14.24 -15.83 9.55
C SER A 213 -13.41 -16.65 8.54
N ALA A 214 -13.92 -17.82 8.13
CA ALA A 214 -13.29 -18.64 7.11
C ALA A 214 -13.21 -17.94 5.74
N ALA A 215 -14.20 -17.11 5.41
CA ALA A 215 -14.22 -16.33 4.17
C ALA A 215 -13.09 -15.29 4.15
N THR A 216 -12.90 -14.55 5.25
CA THR A 216 -11.79 -13.59 5.41
C THR A 216 -10.44 -14.29 5.28
N ARG A 217 -10.27 -15.44 5.96
CA ARG A 217 -9.05 -16.24 5.86
C ARG A 217 -8.74 -16.68 4.43
N GLN A 218 -9.75 -17.13 3.67
CA GLN A 218 -9.57 -17.57 2.29
C GLN A 218 -9.18 -16.43 1.35
N VAL A 219 -9.75 -15.24 1.53
CA VAL A 219 -9.39 -14.04 0.76
C VAL A 219 -7.94 -13.66 1.03
N PHE A 220 -7.53 -13.56 2.29
CA PHE A 220 -6.15 -13.21 2.62
C PHE A 220 -5.14 -14.30 2.26
N ALA A 221 -5.52 -15.59 2.25
CA ALA A 221 -4.67 -16.66 1.71
C ALA A 221 -4.43 -16.51 0.20
N THR A 222 -5.35 -15.87 -0.51
CA THR A 222 -5.21 -15.58 -1.94
C THR A 222 -4.30 -14.39 -2.13
N ILE A 223 -4.61 -13.26 -1.49
CA ILE A 223 -3.80 -12.04 -1.51
C ILE A 223 -2.35 -12.37 -1.12
N ALA A 224 -2.12 -13.08 -0.02
CA ALA A 224 -0.76 -13.44 0.42
C ALA A 224 0.10 -14.12 -0.65
N ARG A 225 -0.47 -15.05 -1.44
CA ARG A 225 0.25 -15.77 -2.50
C ARG A 225 0.63 -14.84 -3.66
N ASP A 226 -0.29 -13.97 -4.00
CA ASP A 226 -0.17 -13.04 -5.12
C ASP A 226 0.82 -11.92 -4.73
N GLU A 227 0.68 -11.33 -3.55
CA GLU A 227 1.62 -10.36 -2.97
C GLU A 227 3.04 -10.90 -2.82
N ALA A 228 3.20 -12.18 -2.46
CA ALA A 228 4.51 -12.81 -2.43
C ALA A 228 5.15 -12.89 -3.82
N SER A 229 4.34 -13.05 -4.88
CA SER A 229 4.80 -13.03 -6.26
C SER A 229 5.19 -11.62 -6.70
N HIS A 230 4.51 -10.58 -6.20
CA HIS A 230 4.82 -9.18 -6.42
C HIS A 230 6.13 -8.78 -5.73
N ALA A 231 6.32 -9.17 -4.47
CA ALA A 231 7.59 -8.98 -3.76
C ALA A 231 8.77 -9.66 -4.48
N LEU A 232 8.55 -10.88 -5.02
CA LEU A 232 9.55 -11.57 -5.85
C LEU A 232 9.80 -10.87 -7.20
N LEU A 233 8.82 -10.15 -7.75
CA LEU A 233 9.01 -9.29 -8.92
C LEU A 233 9.91 -8.11 -8.56
N SER A 234 9.63 -7.43 -7.46
CA SER A 234 10.43 -6.29 -6.99
C SER A 234 11.88 -6.66 -6.73
N HIS A 235 12.16 -7.84 -6.17
CA HIS A 235 13.52 -8.36 -6.08
C HIS A 235 14.17 -8.61 -7.44
N SER A 236 13.41 -9.12 -8.41
CA SER A 236 13.93 -9.36 -9.76
C SER A 236 14.30 -8.04 -10.45
N ILE A 237 13.50 -7.00 -10.22
CA ILE A 237 13.76 -5.63 -10.67
C ILE A 237 15.00 -5.06 -9.96
N ASP A 238 15.10 -5.20 -8.64
CA ASP A 238 16.27 -4.73 -7.87
C ASP A 238 17.57 -5.36 -8.38
N LEU A 239 17.57 -6.67 -8.63
CA LEU A 239 18.72 -7.38 -9.21
C LEU A 239 19.08 -6.91 -10.62
N TRP A 240 18.11 -6.47 -11.42
CA TRP A 240 18.34 -5.92 -12.75
C TRP A 240 18.85 -4.48 -12.71
N ILE A 241 18.32 -3.65 -11.79
CA ILE A 241 18.70 -2.23 -11.68
C ILE A 241 20.04 -2.04 -10.95
N ARG A 242 20.41 -2.92 -10.01
CA ARG A 242 21.59 -2.73 -9.13
C ARG A 242 22.93 -2.54 -9.86
N GLU A 243 23.04 -3.00 -11.11
CA GLU A 243 24.26 -2.81 -11.92
C GLU A 243 24.33 -1.42 -12.58
N LYS A 244 23.26 -0.63 -12.47
CA LYS A 244 23.04 0.63 -13.20
C LYS A 244 22.87 1.84 -12.28
N VAL A 245 22.69 1.62 -10.98
CA VAL A 245 22.48 2.67 -9.96
C VAL A 245 23.36 2.40 -8.74
N ASP A 246 23.60 3.42 -7.92
CA ASP A 246 24.33 3.25 -6.65
C ASP A 246 23.49 2.41 -5.67
N GLU A 247 24.09 1.36 -5.12
CA GLU A 247 23.47 0.50 -4.10
C GLU A 247 23.04 1.31 -2.87
N ALA A 248 23.74 2.39 -2.53
CA ALA A 248 23.41 3.28 -1.42
C ALA A 248 21.96 3.80 -1.51
N VAL A 249 21.52 4.19 -2.71
CA VAL A 249 20.15 4.70 -2.96
C VAL A 249 19.12 3.66 -2.53
N THR A 250 19.25 2.42 -2.97
CA THR A 250 18.27 1.37 -2.65
C THR A 250 18.38 0.88 -1.21
N ARG A 251 19.58 0.91 -0.61
CA ARG A 251 19.81 0.50 0.77
C ARG A 251 19.17 1.50 1.75
N GLU A 252 19.37 2.79 1.52
CA GLU A 252 18.78 3.86 2.32
C GLU A 252 17.26 3.85 2.20
N ALA A 253 16.74 3.73 0.98
CA ALA A 253 15.30 3.64 0.71
C ALA A 253 14.63 2.46 1.45
N ARG A 254 15.27 1.28 1.48
CA ARG A 254 14.76 0.12 2.25
C ARG A 254 14.78 0.40 3.76
N ALA A 255 15.83 1.04 4.26
CA ALA A 255 15.96 1.35 5.68
C ALA A 255 14.88 2.36 6.13
N GLU A 256 14.65 3.39 5.34
CA GLU A 256 13.60 4.38 5.55
C GLU A 256 12.20 3.73 5.53
N ALA A 257 11.88 2.96 4.49
CA ALA A 257 10.60 2.26 4.40
C ALA A 257 10.33 1.32 5.59
N LYS A 258 11.37 0.64 6.09
CA LYS A 258 11.26 -0.20 7.30
C LYS A 258 11.02 0.64 8.55
N ALA A 259 11.73 1.75 8.70
CA ALA A 259 11.55 2.67 9.83
C ALA A 259 10.12 3.26 9.85
N GLU A 260 9.61 3.65 8.68
CA GLU A 260 8.24 4.12 8.52
C GLU A 260 7.20 3.05 8.94
N LEU A 261 7.34 1.81 8.46
CA LEU A 261 6.45 0.72 8.86
C LEU A 261 6.49 0.50 10.38
N LEU A 262 7.69 0.43 10.98
CA LEU A 262 7.86 0.28 12.43
C LEU A 262 7.18 1.39 13.23
N ALA A 263 7.21 2.62 12.72
CA ALA A 263 6.59 3.78 13.37
C ALA A 263 5.05 3.71 13.34
N THR A 264 4.46 2.94 12.43
CA THR A 264 2.98 2.81 12.29
C THR A 264 2.38 1.77 13.23
N PHE A 265 3.14 0.76 13.66
CA PHE A 265 2.56 -0.44 14.27
C PHE A 265 1.83 -0.20 15.59
N GLU A 266 2.25 0.78 16.38
CA GLU A 266 1.59 1.08 17.66
C GLU A 266 0.20 1.71 17.46
N SER A 267 0.10 2.67 16.53
CA SER A 267 -1.12 3.46 16.27
C SER A 267 -2.06 2.86 15.22
N ARG A 268 -1.61 1.85 14.46
CA ARG A 268 -2.43 1.24 13.41
C ARG A 268 -3.71 0.61 14.00
N PRO A 269 -4.90 0.97 13.50
CA PRO A 269 -6.15 0.32 13.90
C PRO A 269 -6.11 -1.19 13.68
N ARG A 270 -6.68 -1.93 14.61
CA ARG A 270 -6.78 -3.40 14.57
C ARG A 270 -8.21 -3.83 14.83
N PRO A 271 -9.12 -3.66 13.85
CA PRO A 271 -10.51 -4.05 14.02
C PRO A 271 -10.62 -5.53 14.35
N GLU A 272 -11.52 -5.87 15.27
CA GLU A 272 -11.74 -7.24 15.67
C GLU A 272 -12.17 -8.10 14.46
N GLY A 273 -11.72 -9.36 14.44
CA GLY A 273 -12.13 -10.33 13.43
C GLY A 273 -11.34 -10.35 12.12
N LEU A 274 -10.54 -9.32 11.83
CA LEU A 274 -9.65 -9.29 10.66
C LEU A 274 -8.34 -10.08 10.86
N GLY A 275 -8.00 -10.42 12.11
CA GLY A 275 -6.81 -11.23 12.40
C GLY A 275 -5.51 -10.48 12.18
N LEU A 276 -5.50 -9.16 12.34
CA LEU A 276 -4.29 -8.34 12.23
C LEU A 276 -3.29 -8.66 13.35
N PRO A 277 -1.98 -8.66 13.06
CA PRO A 277 -0.96 -8.87 14.07
C PRO A 277 -0.93 -7.70 15.08
N ASP A 278 -0.65 -8.01 16.34
CA ASP A 278 -0.31 -6.99 17.33
C ASP A 278 1.06 -6.33 17.00
N PRO A 279 1.45 -5.21 17.64
CA PRO A 279 2.70 -4.53 17.31
C PRO A 279 3.94 -5.42 17.42
N SER A 280 3.99 -6.34 18.38
CA SER A 280 5.13 -7.25 18.56
C SER A 280 5.20 -8.29 17.44
N GLN A 281 4.05 -8.82 17.03
CA GLN A 281 3.91 -9.76 15.92
C GLN A 281 4.22 -9.07 14.58
N ALA A 282 3.74 -7.85 14.38
CA ALA A 282 4.03 -7.03 13.19
C ALA A 282 5.53 -6.77 13.04
N ARG A 283 6.23 -6.44 14.14
CA ARG A 283 7.71 -6.31 14.16
C ARG A 283 8.40 -7.61 13.78
N ALA A 284 7.91 -8.74 14.28
CA ALA A 284 8.46 -10.05 13.93
C ALA A 284 8.28 -10.38 12.45
N LEU A 285 7.10 -10.10 11.87
CA LEU A 285 6.86 -10.26 10.43
C LEU A 285 7.77 -9.35 9.60
N LEU A 286 7.92 -8.07 9.97
CA LEU A 286 8.81 -7.16 9.24
C LEU A 286 10.28 -7.59 9.31
N ALA A 287 10.72 -8.16 10.43
CA ALA A 287 12.06 -8.73 10.56
C ALA A 287 12.30 -9.94 9.65
N LEU A 288 11.23 -10.61 9.21
CA LEU A 288 11.31 -11.67 8.19
C LEU A 288 11.41 -11.08 6.78
N ALA A 289 10.85 -9.89 6.54
CA ALA A 289 10.98 -9.16 5.28
C ALA A 289 12.34 -8.45 5.08
N ALA A 290 13.33 -8.72 5.96
CA ALA A 290 14.61 -8.03 6.06
C ALA A 290 15.83 -8.96 6.00
#